data_AF-A0A1H3LXK1-F1
#
_entry.id   AF-A0A1H3LXK1-F1
#
_cell.length_a   1.000
_cell.length_b   1.000
_cell.length_c   1.000
_cell.angle_alpha   90.00
_cell.angle_beta   90.00
_cell.angle_gamma   90.00
#
_symmetry.space_group_name_H-M   'P 1'
#
loop_
_entity.id
_entity.type
_entity.pdbx_description
1 polymer ?
#
loop_
_entity_poly.entity_id
_entity_poly.type
_entity_poly.pdbx_seq_one_letter_code
_entity_poly.pdbx_strand_id
1 'polypeptide(L)'
;MEIELWAFPMVKDARGASGALVKMKDGPSGGNCVLVYFMCTDCAVEATRAAASGGQIVREKMSIGQYGFISLVVDTEGNMIGLHSMQ
;
A
#
# COMPACT_ATOMS: atom_id res chain seq x y z
N MET A 1 3.35 -12.54 10.72
CA MET A 1 3.64 -12.95 9.33
C MET A 1 5.12 -12.74 9.12
N GLU A 2 5.85 -13.80 8.83
CA GLU A 2 7.26 -13.69 8.46
C GLU A 2 7.32 -13.25 7.00
N ILE A 3 7.94 -12.09 6.76
CA ILE A 3 8.10 -11.49 5.44
C ILE A 3 9.57 -11.27 5.18
N GLU A 4 10.03 -11.63 3.99
CA GLU A 4 11.38 -11.35 3.50
C GLU A 4 11.27 -10.18 2.52
N LEU A 5 12.02 -9.10 2.75
CA LEU A 5 11.90 -7.85 2.01
C LEU A 5 13.23 -7.42 1.42
N TRP A 6 13.24 -7.17 0.11
CA TRP A 6 14.40 -6.69 -0.64
C TRP A 6 14.07 -5.33 -1.25
N ALA A 7 14.60 -4.27 -0.64
CA ALA A 7 14.32 -2.89 -1.06
C ALA A 7 15.19 -2.47 -2.24
N PHE A 8 14.58 -1.80 -3.22
CA PHE A 8 15.31 -1.02 -4.20
C PHE A 8 15.84 0.26 -3.53
N PRO A 9 17.01 0.79 -3.95
CA PRO A 9 17.53 2.04 -3.41
C PRO A 9 16.51 3.18 -3.53
N MET A 10 16.24 3.86 -2.41
CA MET A 10 15.37 5.03 -2.37
C MET A 10 16.24 6.28 -2.17
N VAL A 11 16.12 7.23 -3.08
CA VAL A 11 16.75 8.55 -2.94
C VAL A 11 15.68 9.51 -2.49
N LYS A 12 15.87 10.06 -1.29
CA LYS A 12 14.97 11.06 -0.72
C LYS A 12 14.82 12.24 -1.70
N ASP A 13 13.57 12.66 -1.93
CA ASP A 13 13.21 13.81 -2.78
C ASP A 13 13.56 13.64 -4.28
N ALA A 14 13.90 12.44 -4.74
CA ALA A 14 14.12 12.14 -6.14
C ALA A 14 12.83 11.65 -6.85
N ARG A 15 12.75 11.87 -8.16
CA ARG A 15 11.67 11.33 -9.00
C ARG A 15 11.91 9.85 -9.30
N GLY A 16 10.85 9.05 -9.27
CA GLY A 16 10.87 7.62 -9.56
C GLY A 16 9.99 6.84 -8.59
N ALA A 17 9.82 5.54 -8.84
CA ALA A 17 9.20 4.63 -7.89
C ALA A 17 10.30 3.90 -7.12
N SER A 18 10.44 4.17 -5.82
CA SER A 18 11.10 3.21 -4.92
C SER A 18 10.18 2.01 -4.71
N GLY A 19 10.70 0.91 -4.20
CA GLY A 19 9.86 -0.24 -3.86
C GLY A 19 10.64 -1.33 -3.17
N ALA A 20 9.99 -2.46 -2.98
CA ALA A 20 10.63 -3.67 -2.50
C ALA A 20 9.98 -4.90 -3.13
N LEU A 21 10.78 -5.94 -3.32
CA LEU A 21 10.26 -7.28 -3.51
C LEU A 21 9.94 -7.87 -2.13
N VAL A 22 8.72 -8.36 -1.97
CA VAL A 22 8.27 -8.97 -0.71
C VAL A 22 7.95 -10.42 -0.99
N LYS A 23 8.61 -11.31 -0.26
CA LYS A 23 8.29 -12.74 -0.23
C LYS A 23 7.60 -13.03 1.08
N MET A 24 6.42 -13.62 0.98
CA MET A 24 5.61 -14.02 2.12
C MET A 24 4.95 -15.36 1.84
N LYS A 25 4.73 -16.14 2.91
CA LYS A 25 3.92 -17.36 2.83
C LYS A 25 2.50 -16.97 2.40
N ASP A 26 1.95 -17.72 1.44
CA ASP A 26 0.63 -17.50 0.86
C ASP A 26 0.44 -16.12 0.21
N GLY A 27 1.55 -15.49 -0.23
CA GLY A 27 1.50 -14.31 -1.09
C GLY A 27 0.81 -14.65 -2.43
N PRO A 28 0.20 -13.65 -3.10
CA PRO A 28 -0.55 -13.90 -4.33
C PRO A 28 0.34 -14.57 -5.39
N SER A 29 -0.03 -15.79 -5.80
CA SER A 29 0.58 -16.52 -6.91
C SER A 29 -0.28 -16.38 -8.16
N GLY A 30 0.13 -15.50 -9.08
CA GLY A 30 -0.62 -15.18 -10.31
C GLY A 30 -1.57 -13.99 -10.16
N GLY A 31 -1.79 -13.27 -11.27
CA GLY A 31 -2.51 -11.97 -11.29
C GLY A 31 -1.58 -10.75 -11.18
N ASN A 32 -2.13 -9.59 -10.81
CA ASN A 32 -1.35 -8.38 -10.58
C ASN A 32 -0.69 -8.45 -9.18
N CYS A 33 0.55 -8.92 -9.12
CA CYS A 33 1.35 -9.03 -7.90
C CYS A 33 2.05 -7.71 -7.51
N VAL A 34 1.68 -6.60 -8.16
CA VAL A 34 2.26 -5.27 -7.91
C VAL A 34 1.28 -4.46 -7.07
N LEU A 35 1.74 -4.03 -5.89
CA LEU A 35 1.00 -3.13 -5.03
C LEU A 35 1.59 -1.72 -5.14
N VAL A 36 0.83 -0.80 -5.71
CA VAL A 36 1.22 0.61 -5.82
C VAL A 36 0.75 1.36 -4.58
N TYR A 37 1.64 2.17 -4.00
CA TYR A 37 1.33 3.05 -2.88
C TYR A 37 1.19 4.49 -3.34
N PHE A 38 0.06 5.12 -3.05
CA PHE A 38 -0.16 6.55 -3.27
C PHE A 38 0.04 7.32 -1.96
N MET A 39 0.89 8.35 -2.00
CA MET A 39 1.04 9.28 -0.89
C MET A 39 -0.18 10.18 -0.77
N CYS A 40 -0.66 10.36 0.46
CA CYS A 40 -1.77 11.23 0.81
C CYS A 40 -1.53 11.87 2.18
N THR A 41 -2.35 12.85 2.53
CA THR A 41 -2.25 13.53 3.83
C THR A 41 -2.63 12.60 4.98
N ASP A 42 -3.73 11.86 4.87
CA ASP A 42 -4.15 10.83 5.83
C ASP A 42 -4.78 9.64 5.09
N CYS A 43 -4.16 8.45 5.20
CA CYS A 43 -4.61 7.27 4.49
C CYS A 43 -5.93 6.69 5.03
N ALA A 44 -6.41 7.08 6.21
CA ALA A 44 -7.75 6.70 6.67
C ALA A 44 -8.84 7.43 5.90
N VAL A 45 -8.67 8.74 5.66
CA VAL A 45 -9.65 9.56 4.94
C VAL A 45 -9.81 9.06 3.51
N GLU A 46 -8.70 8.83 2.82
CA GLU A 46 -8.72 8.35 1.44
C GLU A 46 -9.26 6.91 1.33
N ALA A 47 -8.99 6.06 2.32
CA ALA A 47 -9.58 4.72 2.37
C ALA A 47 -11.11 4.77 2.52
N THR A 48 -11.64 5.64 3.38
CA THR A 48 -13.09 5.86 3.51
C THR A 48 -13.70 6.40 2.22
N ARG A 49 -13.01 7.33 1.53
CA ARG A 49 -13.47 7.86 0.23
C ARG A 49 -13.53 6.79 -0.85
N ALA A 50 -12.53 5.90 -0.91
CA ALA A 50 -12.53 4.78 -1.84
C ALA A 50 -13.73 3.84 -1.59
N ALA A 51 -13.99 3.48 -0.32
CA ALA A 51 -15.15 2.66 0.04
C ALA A 51 -16.48 3.32 -0.31
N ALA A 52 -16.63 4.62 -0.02
CA ALA A 52 -17.83 5.39 -0.38
C ALA A 52 -18.06 5.47 -1.91
N SER A 53 -17.02 5.23 -2.71
CA SER A 53 -17.07 5.27 -4.17
C SER A 53 -17.22 3.89 -4.81
N GLY A 54 -17.53 2.85 -4.02
CA GLY A 54 -17.75 1.48 -4.51
C GLY A 54 -16.55 0.55 -4.37
N GLY A 55 -15.42 1.02 -3.84
CA GLY A 55 -14.31 0.16 -3.45
C GLY A 55 -14.53 -0.55 -2.11
N GLN A 56 -13.51 -1.25 -1.64
CA GLN A 56 -13.52 -1.96 -0.37
C GLN A 56 -12.25 -1.67 0.43
N ILE A 57 -12.39 -1.39 1.73
CA ILE A 57 -11.24 -1.37 2.64
C ILE A 57 -10.87 -2.81 2.99
N VAL A 58 -9.69 -3.24 2.57
CA VAL A 58 -9.12 -4.56 2.91
C VAL A 58 -8.38 -4.49 4.24
N ARG A 59 -7.73 -3.35 4.49
CA ARG A 59 -7.03 -3.08 5.73
C ARG A 59 -7.16 -1.60 6.09
N GLU A 60 -7.73 -1.35 7.26
CA GLU A 60 -7.78 -0.02 7.85
C GLU A 60 -6.37 0.52 8.12
N LYS A 61 -6.28 1.83 8.38
CA LYS A 61 -5.03 2.50 8.69
C LYS A 61 -4.27 1.79 9.80
N MET A 62 -3.04 1.37 9.50
CA MET A 62 -2.12 0.77 10.46
C MET A 62 -0.76 1.45 10.41
N SER A 63 -0.09 1.53 11.56
CA SER A 63 1.29 2.05 11.64
C SER A 63 2.28 1.07 11.03
N ILE A 64 3.27 1.62 10.32
CA ILE A 64 4.46 0.90 9.84
C ILE A 64 5.73 1.43 10.53
N GLY A 65 5.59 1.89 11.78
CA GLY A 65 6.66 2.45 12.59
C GLY A 65 7.07 3.84 12.13
N GLN A 66 8.37 4.11 12.08
CA GLN A 66 8.93 5.42 11.71
C GLN A 66 8.61 5.87 10.28
N TYR A 67 8.09 4.97 9.45
CA TYR A 67 7.74 5.22 8.07
C TYR A 67 6.30 5.71 7.89
N GLY A 68 5.55 5.94 8.97
CA GLY A 68 4.18 6.47 8.93
C GLY A 68 3.11 5.38 9.00
N PHE A 69 2.10 5.50 8.15
CA PHE A 69 0.90 4.69 8.16
C PHE A 69 0.53 4.22 6.75
N ILE A 70 -0.12 3.05 6.68
CA ILE A 70 -0.73 2.57 5.44
C ILE A 70 -2.17 2.11 5.64
N SER A 71 -2.97 2.24 4.58
CA SER A 71 -4.26 1.55 4.41
C SER A 71 -4.22 0.75 3.11
N LEU A 72 -4.96 -0.36 3.03
CA LEU A 72 -5.11 -1.13 1.79
C LEU A 72 -6.57 -1.14 1.37
N VAL A 73 -6.80 -0.85 0.09
CA VAL A 73 -8.13 -0.85 -0.52
C VAL A 73 -8.13 -1.68 -1.80
N VAL A 74 -9.32 -2.12 -2.20
CA VAL A 74 -9.60 -2.67 -3.52
C VAL A 74 -10.53 -1.68 -4.24
N ASP A 75 -10.18 -1.29 -5.47
CA ASP A 75 -11.01 -0.41 -6.32
C ASP A 75 -12.17 -1.17 -6.99
N THR A 76 -12.95 -0.48 -7.82
CA THR A 76 -14.12 -1.05 -8.51
C THR A 76 -13.76 -2.10 -9.56
N GLU A 77 -12.51 -2.13 -10.01
CA GLU A 77 -11.98 -3.05 -11.00
C GLU A 77 -11.28 -4.26 -10.36
N GLY A 78 -11.20 -4.30 -9.02
CA GLY A 78 -10.59 -5.39 -8.26
C GLY A 78 -9.08 -5.23 -8.01
N ASN A 79 -8.49 -4.07 -8.32
CA ASN A 79 -7.08 -3.83 -8.06
C ASN A 79 -6.83 -3.51 -6.60
N MET A 80 -5.85 -4.19 -5.99
CA MET A 80 -5.38 -3.82 -4.65
C MET A 80 -4.43 -2.63 -4.73
N ILE A 81 -4.69 -1.61 -3.94
CA ILE A 81 -3.93 -0.35 -3.88
C ILE A 81 -3.56 -0.05 -2.43
N GLY A 82 -2.32 0.42 -2.23
CA GLY A 82 -1.84 0.97 -0.97
C GLY A 82 -2.03 2.48 -0.91
N LEU A 83 -2.44 2.99 0.25
CA LEU A 83 -2.45 4.41 0.56
C LEU A 83 -1.45 4.62 1.69
N HIS A 84 -0.58 5.63 1.56
CA HIS A 84 0.46 5.93 2.54
C HIS A 84 0.33 7.38 3.03
N SER A 85 0.49 7.58 4.34
CA SER A 85 0.56 8.90 4.96
C SER A 85 1.57 8.93 6.09
N MET A 86 2.06 10.13 6.41
CA MET A 86 2.92 10.34 7.58
C MET A 86 2.14 10.63 8.85
N GLN A 87 0.87 11.03 8.73
CA GLN A 87 -0.05 11.21 9.86
C GLN A 87 -1.11 10.13 9.88
#